data_AF-A0A2V6TM49-F1
#
_entry.id   AF-A0A2V6TM49-F1
#
_cell.length_a   1.000
_cell.length_b   1.000
_cell.length_c   1.000
_cell.angle_alpha   90.00
_cell.angle_beta   90.00
_cell.angle_gamma   90.00
#
_symmetry.space_group_name_H-M   'P 1'
#
loop_
_entity.id
_entity.type
_entity.pdbx_description
1 polymer ?
#
loop_
_entity_poly.entity_id
_entity_poly.type
_entity_poly.pdbx_seq_one_letter_code
_entity_poly.pdbx_strand_id
1 'polypeptide(L)'
;MLARLGDTRLAVHASHDWPLDRLDDGEEGMPEEIDALATFNGRDCVTVLAWRHADDQYAIDTGETDVTLRVERLPFEGSRVRLRHWRIDGRHSNSHAAWTGLGAPQDPSEAQLRSIKERQGLELFEPERELAVRDGVLVARIPFPLPSVSLIEIRSLP
;
A
#
# COMPACT_ATOMS: atom_id res chain seq x y z
N MET A 1 9.11 -2.59 -0.93
CA MET A 1 8.40 -1.38 -1.36
C MET A 1 9.23 -0.11 -1.11
N LEU A 2 9.82 0.09 0.07
CA LEU A 2 10.60 1.28 0.42
C LEU A 2 11.67 1.69 -0.61
N ALA A 3 12.38 0.72 -1.23
CA ALA A 3 13.37 0.99 -2.27
C ALA A 3 12.82 1.63 -3.57
N ARG A 4 11.48 1.79 -3.69
CA ARG A 4 10.79 2.45 -4.81
C ARG A 4 10.35 3.89 -4.49
N LEU A 5 10.60 4.37 -3.27
CA LEU A 5 10.36 5.76 -2.92
C LEU A 5 11.34 6.67 -3.67
N GLY A 6 10.90 7.89 -3.99
CA GLY A 6 11.72 8.94 -4.58
C GLY A 6 12.51 9.72 -3.55
N ASP A 7 13.28 10.70 -4.03
CA ASP A 7 14.28 11.41 -3.22
C ASP A 7 13.71 12.57 -2.41
N THR A 8 12.54 13.10 -2.81
CA THR A 8 11.90 14.24 -2.12
C THR A 8 10.69 13.77 -1.33
N ARG A 9 10.74 13.87 0.00
CA ARG A 9 9.59 13.59 0.88
C ARG A 9 8.51 14.65 0.69
N LEU A 10 7.26 14.21 0.59
CA LEU A 10 6.08 15.06 0.54
C LEU A 10 5.39 15.10 1.91
N ALA A 11 4.68 16.19 2.19
CA ALA A 11 3.80 16.26 3.35
C ALA A 11 2.63 15.28 3.18
N VAL A 12 2.32 14.56 4.25
CA VAL A 12 1.19 13.64 4.34
C VAL A 12 0.38 14.03 5.57
N HIS A 13 -0.94 13.93 5.43
CA HIS A 13 -1.88 14.04 6.53
C HIS A 13 -2.84 12.86 6.41
N ALA A 14 -2.97 12.08 7.48
CA ALA A 14 -4.00 11.07 7.58
C ALA A 14 -5.02 11.49 8.66
N SER A 15 -6.25 11.02 8.54
CA SER A 15 -7.29 11.29 9.55
C SER A 15 -7.34 10.26 10.67
N HIS A 16 -6.53 9.20 10.55
CA HIS A 16 -6.44 8.07 11.47
C HIS A 16 -4.96 7.70 11.69
N ASP A 17 -4.04 8.69 11.63
CA ASP A 17 -2.67 8.49 12.08
C ASP A 17 -2.62 8.38 13.60
N TRP A 18 -1.66 7.59 14.10
CA TRP A 18 -1.33 7.62 15.51
C TRP A 18 -0.20 8.63 15.77
N PRO A 19 -0.44 9.66 16.60
CA PRO A 19 0.53 10.73 16.76
C PRO A 19 1.73 10.27 17.61
N LEU A 20 2.93 10.62 17.15
CA LEU A 20 4.19 10.15 17.75
C LEU A 20 4.41 10.61 19.20
N ASP A 21 3.76 11.69 19.63
CA ASP A 21 3.83 12.20 21.01
C ASP A 21 3.04 11.33 22.01
N ARG A 22 2.26 10.37 21.51
CA ARG A 22 1.48 9.40 22.31
C ARG A 22 2.10 8.01 22.34
N LEU A 23 3.34 7.85 21.87
CA LEU A 23 4.06 6.57 21.93
C LEU A 23 4.26 6.07 23.37
N ASP A 24 4.37 7.00 24.32
CA ASP A 24 4.60 6.70 25.74
C ASP A 24 3.30 6.48 26.55
N ASP A 25 2.11 6.60 25.93
CA ASP A 25 0.80 6.38 26.57
C ASP A 25 0.53 4.87 26.88
N GLY A 26 1.60 4.08 27.02
CA GLY A 26 1.67 2.62 26.88
C GLY A 26 1.06 1.76 27.99
N GLU A 27 -0.25 1.89 28.22
CA GLU A 27 -1.04 0.86 28.92
C GLU A 27 -1.83 -0.04 27.96
N GLU A 28 -2.15 0.45 26.75
CA GLU A 28 -2.79 -0.29 25.66
C GLU A 28 -1.94 -0.04 24.39
N GLY A 29 -1.57 -1.08 23.64
CA GLY A 29 -0.73 -0.94 22.44
C GLY A 29 -1.32 0.03 21.40
N MET A 30 -0.57 0.36 20.34
CA MET A 30 -1.04 1.32 19.35
C MET A 30 -2.37 0.85 18.75
N PRO A 31 -3.41 1.70 18.74
CA PRO A 31 -4.68 1.34 18.11
C PRO A 31 -4.48 1.15 16.60
N GLU A 32 -5.52 0.65 15.93
CA GLU A 32 -5.52 0.58 14.48
C GLU A 32 -5.22 1.97 13.87
N GLU A 33 -4.22 2.03 13.00
CA GLU A 33 -3.82 3.23 12.29
C GLU A 33 -3.93 3.04 10.77
N ILE A 34 -4.19 4.16 10.09
CA ILE A 34 -4.05 4.28 8.65
C ILE A 34 -3.22 5.51 8.37
N ASP A 35 -2.01 5.31 7.85
CA ASP A 35 -1.07 6.39 7.55
C ASP A 35 -0.27 6.10 6.26
N ALA A 36 0.53 7.07 5.82
CA ALA A 36 1.32 6.97 4.61
C ALA A 36 2.65 7.74 4.64
N LEU A 37 3.56 7.31 3.78
CA LEU A 37 4.77 8.02 3.40
C LEU A 37 4.74 8.30 1.90
N ALA A 38 4.83 9.58 1.53
CA ALA A 38 4.80 10.00 0.12
C ALA A 38 6.11 10.66 -0.31
N THR A 39 6.47 10.45 -1.58
CA THR A 39 7.68 11.01 -2.19
C THR A 39 7.42 11.44 -3.63
N PHE A 40 8.22 12.39 -4.12
CA PHE A 40 8.32 12.76 -5.53
C PHE A 40 9.74 12.48 -6.02
N ASN A 41 9.88 11.92 -7.23
CA ASN A 41 11.18 11.61 -7.82
C ASN A 41 11.85 12.78 -8.56
N GLY A 42 11.28 13.99 -8.49
CA GLY A 42 11.80 15.18 -9.17
C GLY A 42 11.47 15.26 -10.67
N ARG A 43 10.76 14.27 -11.23
CA ARG A 43 10.45 14.20 -12.66
C ARG A 43 8.97 13.92 -12.90
N ASP A 44 8.59 12.66 -12.83
CA ASP A 44 7.37 12.13 -13.44
C ASP A 44 6.59 11.20 -12.52
N CYS A 45 7.03 11.01 -11.27
CA CYS A 45 6.42 10.02 -10.37
C CYS A 45 6.26 10.54 -8.95
N VAL A 46 5.01 10.56 -8.48
CA VAL A 46 4.67 10.62 -7.05
C VAL A 46 4.42 9.21 -6.56
N THR A 47 5.11 8.80 -5.50
CA THR A 47 4.96 7.47 -4.89
C THR A 47 4.38 7.61 -3.50
N VAL A 48 3.29 6.89 -3.21
CA VAL A 48 2.65 6.85 -1.88
C VAL A 48 2.74 5.42 -1.35
N LEU A 49 3.43 5.24 -0.22
CA LEU A 49 3.40 4.01 0.56
C LEU A 49 2.40 4.21 1.69
N ALA A 50 1.21 3.62 1.59
CA ALA A 50 0.15 3.72 2.59
C ALA A 50 -0.07 2.38 3.28
N TRP A 51 -0.45 2.38 4.55
CA TRP A 51 -0.70 1.17 5.33
C TRP A 51 -1.94 1.28 6.20
N ARG A 52 -2.48 0.11 6.56
CA ARG A 52 -3.43 -0.11 7.64
C ARG A 52 -2.81 -1.14 8.58
N HIS A 53 -2.58 -0.76 9.83
CA HIS A 53 -1.83 -1.56 10.81
C HIS A 53 -2.50 -1.51 12.19
N ALA A 54 -2.34 -2.57 12.97
CA ALA A 54 -2.69 -2.61 14.39
C ALA A 54 -1.63 -3.45 15.12
N ASP A 55 -1.31 -3.10 16.37
CA ASP A 55 -0.27 -3.81 17.12
C ASP A 55 -0.67 -5.23 17.54
N ASP A 56 -1.96 -5.54 17.59
CA ASP A 56 -2.43 -6.91 17.75
C ASP A 56 -2.17 -7.71 16.46
N GLN A 57 -1.11 -8.52 16.47
CA GLN A 57 -0.74 -9.41 15.35
C GLN A 57 -1.82 -10.45 14.99
N TYR A 58 -2.81 -10.68 15.86
CA TYR A 58 -3.93 -11.58 15.61
C TYR A 58 -5.19 -10.83 15.15
N ALA A 59 -5.18 -9.50 15.18
CA ALA A 59 -6.29 -8.71 14.68
C ALA A 59 -6.43 -8.92 13.16
N ILE A 60 -7.57 -9.49 12.79
CA ILE A 60 -8.01 -9.64 11.41
C ILE A 60 -9.39 -9.02 11.31
N ASP A 61 -9.49 -7.92 10.57
CA ASP A 61 -10.80 -7.35 10.22
C ASP A 61 -11.34 -8.11 9.01
N THR A 62 -12.57 -8.60 9.14
CA THR A 62 -13.29 -9.24 8.04
C THR A 62 -13.70 -8.26 6.94
N GLY A 63 -13.70 -6.95 7.22
CA GLY A 63 -13.97 -5.86 6.29
C GLY A 63 -12.72 -5.14 5.78
N GLU A 64 -12.86 -4.53 4.61
CA GLU A 64 -11.90 -3.55 4.10
C GLU A 64 -12.33 -2.14 4.52
N THR A 65 -11.37 -1.28 4.87
CA THR A 65 -11.62 0.14 5.10
C THR A 65 -11.39 0.91 3.80
N ASP A 66 -12.41 1.65 3.36
CA ASP A 66 -12.31 2.52 2.18
C ASP A 66 -11.53 3.80 2.50
N VAL A 67 -10.30 3.88 2.00
CA VAL A 67 -9.44 5.06 2.15
C VAL A 67 -9.57 5.97 0.92
N THR A 68 -9.79 7.26 1.14
CA THR A 68 -9.74 8.26 0.06
C THR A 68 -8.34 8.89 0.00
N LEU A 69 -7.53 8.47 -0.98
CA LEU A 69 -6.26 9.11 -1.30
C LEU A 69 -6.52 10.36 -2.14
N ARG A 70 -6.13 11.52 -1.62
CA ARG A 70 -6.15 12.79 -2.33
C ARG A 70 -4.72 13.32 -2.49
N VAL A 71 -4.27 13.48 -3.73
CA VAL A 71 -2.95 14.04 -4.05
C VAL A 71 -3.16 15.39 -4.71
N GLU A 72 -2.64 16.44 -4.10
CA GLU A 72 -2.82 17.82 -4.55
C GLU A 72 -1.52 18.38 -5.14
N ARG A 73 -1.67 19.43 -5.95
CA ARG A 73 -0.55 20.15 -6.58
C ARG A 73 0.38 19.21 -7.37
N LEU A 74 -0.21 18.24 -8.08
CA LEU A 74 0.55 17.38 -8.99
C LEU A 74 1.25 18.24 -10.05
N PRO A 75 2.59 18.13 -10.21
CA PRO A 75 3.36 19.01 -11.09
C PRO A 75 3.38 18.52 -12.55
N PHE A 76 2.42 17.66 -12.93
CA PHE A 76 2.40 17.00 -14.23
C PHE A 76 1.64 17.82 -15.25
N GLU A 77 2.16 17.86 -16.47
CA GLU A 77 1.42 18.40 -17.62
C GLU A 77 0.31 17.42 -18.03
N GLY A 78 -0.86 17.95 -18.38
CA GLY A 78 -2.02 17.15 -18.79
C GLY A 78 -3.04 16.87 -17.69
N SER A 79 -4.10 16.15 -18.05
CA SER A 79 -5.26 15.88 -17.19
C SER A 79 -5.41 14.41 -16.81
N ARG A 80 -4.39 13.59 -17.09
CA ARG A 80 -4.40 12.15 -16.82
C ARG A 80 -3.04 11.67 -16.33
N VAL A 81 -3.06 10.68 -15.46
CA VAL A 81 -1.88 10.01 -14.89
C VAL A 81 -2.07 8.50 -14.96
N ARG A 82 -0.97 7.75 -15.00
CA ARG A 82 -0.99 6.30 -14.85
C ARG A 82 -0.84 5.93 -13.38
N LEU A 83 -1.74 5.11 -12.87
CA LEU A 83 -1.67 4.53 -11.54
C LEU A 83 -1.16 3.09 -11.64
N ARG A 84 -0.11 2.79 -10.88
CA ARG A 84 0.38 1.43 -10.64
C ARG A 84 0.32 1.15 -9.15
N HIS A 85 -0.37 0.08 -8.77
CA HIS A 85 -0.68 -0.21 -7.38
C HIS A 85 -0.20 -1.61 -7.00
N TRP A 86 0.78 -1.68 -6.10
CA TRP A 86 1.27 -2.92 -5.51
C TRP A 86 0.72 -3.10 -4.10
N ARG A 87 0.52 -4.35 -3.67
CA ARG A 87 -0.07 -4.65 -2.36
C ARG A 87 0.63 -5.81 -1.66
N ILE A 88 0.86 -5.66 -0.36
CA ILE A 88 1.10 -6.75 0.58
C ILE A 88 -0.10 -6.82 1.51
N ASP A 89 -0.80 -7.96 1.53
CA ASP A 89 -1.89 -8.26 2.47
C ASP A 89 -2.10 -9.78 2.59
N GLY A 90 -3.22 -10.22 3.18
CA GLY A 90 -3.55 -11.64 3.28
C GLY A 90 -3.72 -12.37 1.94
N ARG A 91 -3.90 -11.64 0.83
CA ARG A 91 -4.25 -12.17 -0.50
C ARG A 91 -3.24 -11.80 -1.59
N HIS A 92 -2.29 -10.91 -1.34
CA HIS A 92 -1.29 -10.44 -2.30
C HIS A 92 0.10 -10.37 -1.66
N SER A 93 1.12 -10.74 -2.42
CA SER A 93 2.53 -10.76 -2.01
C SER A 93 2.78 -11.54 -0.73
N ASN A 94 2.06 -12.65 -0.59
CA ASN A 94 2.02 -13.43 0.63
C ASN A 94 2.26 -14.91 0.36
N SER A 95 3.55 -15.26 0.33
CA SER A 95 3.99 -16.65 0.16
C SER A 95 3.60 -17.55 1.33
N HIS A 96 3.47 -17.01 2.54
CA HIS A 96 3.01 -17.77 3.71
C HIS A 96 1.53 -18.20 3.58
N ALA A 97 0.67 -17.29 3.12
CA ALA A 97 -0.73 -17.62 2.83
C ALA A 97 -0.85 -18.68 1.73
N ALA A 98 0.00 -18.59 0.70
CA ALA A 98 0.07 -19.62 -0.35
C ALA A 98 0.50 -20.99 0.20
N TRP A 99 1.54 -21.04 1.03
CA TRP A 99 2.00 -22.27 1.69
C TRP A 99 0.93 -22.86 2.62
N THR A 100 0.28 -22.03 3.42
CA THR A 100 -0.82 -22.44 4.31
C THR A 100 -2.00 -23.01 3.50
N GLY A 101 -2.37 -22.35 2.40
CA GLY A 101 -3.43 -22.82 1.49
C GLY A 101 -3.13 -24.16 0.81
N LEU A 102 -1.86 -24.57 0.73
CA LEU A 102 -1.42 -25.88 0.25
C LEU A 102 -1.43 -26.95 1.36
N GLY A 103 -1.95 -26.64 2.54
CA GLY A 103 -1.98 -27.54 3.71
C GLY A 103 -0.71 -27.49 4.55
N ALA A 104 0.07 -26.41 4.45
CA ALA A 104 1.30 -26.20 5.22
C ALA A 104 2.29 -27.39 5.15
N PRO A 105 2.61 -27.92 3.95
CA PRO A 105 3.46 -29.09 3.81
C PRO A 105 4.86 -28.82 4.38
N GLN A 106 5.39 -29.77 5.15
CA GLN A 106 6.76 -29.71 5.68
C GLN A 106 7.81 -29.87 4.58
N ASP A 107 7.54 -30.71 3.58
CA ASP A 107 8.37 -30.91 2.39
C ASP A 107 7.52 -30.65 1.14
N PRO A 108 7.44 -29.39 0.67
CA PRO A 108 6.63 -29.05 -0.48
C PRO A 108 7.25 -29.62 -1.77
N SER A 109 6.43 -30.27 -2.60
CA SER A 109 6.83 -30.69 -3.95
C SER A 109 7.29 -29.51 -4.81
N GLU A 110 7.98 -29.78 -5.93
CA GLU A 110 8.42 -28.72 -6.84
C GLU A 110 7.28 -27.82 -7.34
N ALA A 111 6.10 -28.40 -7.58
CA ALA A 111 4.91 -27.65 -8.00
C ALA A 111 4.41 -26.74 -6.86
N GLN A 112 4.36 -27.24 -5.63
CA GLN A 112 3.99 -26.44 -4.45
C GLN A 112 5.00 -25.32 -4.19
N LEU A 113 6.31 -25.60 -4.28
CA LEU A 113 7.36 -24.58 -4.17
C LEU A 113 7.21 -23.50 -5.24
N ARG A 114 6.82 -23.86 -6.47
CA ARG A 114 6.56 -22.89 -7.53
C ARG A 114 5.41 -21.96 -7.15
N SER A 115 4.27 -22.51 -6.72
CA SER A 115 3.11 -21.72 -6.29
C SER A 115 3.41 -20.80 -5.11
N ILE A 116 4.25 -21.25 -4.17
CA ILE A 116 4.70 -20.41 -3.04
C ILE A 116 5.59 -19.27 -3.55
N LYS A 117 6.56 -19.59 -4.42
CA LYS A 117 7.51 -18.61 -5.00
C LYS A 117 6.84 -17.55 -5.87
N GLU A 118 5.80 -17.92 -6.61
CA GLU A 118 4.99 -16.97 -7.39
C GLU A 118 4.41 -15.83 -6.52
N ARG A 119 4.23 -16.09 -5.22
CA ARG A 119 3.65 -15.14 -4.25
C ARG A 119 4.70 -14.50 -3.33
N GLN A 120 5.99 -14.75 -3.55
CA GLN A 120 7.10 -14.14 -2.79
C GLN A 120 7.40 -12.70 -3.21
N GLY A 121 7.10 -12.36 -4.47
CA GLY A 121 7.36 -11.03 -5.03
C GLY A 121 6.23 -10.03 -4.76
N LEU A 122 6.47 -8.77 -5.15
CA LEU A 122 5.42 -7.77 -5.18
C LEU A 122 4.42 -8.06 -6.30
N GLU A 123 3.14 -8.08 -5.96
CA GLU A 123 2.02 -8.30 -6.87
C GLU A 123 1.27 -6.98 -7.09
N LEU A 124 0.80 -6.77 -8.31
CA LEU A 124 -0.14 -5.69 -8.58
C LEU A 124 -1.47 -6.02 -7.92
N PHE A 125 -2.04 -5.07 -7.19
CA PHE A 125 -3.38 -5.18 -6.62
C PHE A 125 -4.44 -5.16 -7.71
N GLU A 126 -4.27 -4.28 -8.69
CA GLU A 126 -5.15 -4.10 -9.83
C GLU A 126 -4.33 -3.86 -11.10
N PRO A 127 -4.88 -4.14 -12.29
CA PRO A 127 -4.25 -3.72 -13.54
C PRO A 127 -3.96 -2.22 -13.56
N GLU A 128 -2.85 -1.83 -14.16
CA GLU A 128 -2.52 -0.41 -14.33
C GLU A 128 -3.64 0.30 -15.08
N ARG A 129 -4.04 1.46 -14.58
CA ARG A 129 -5.13 2.25 -15.16
C ARG A 129 -4.79 3.73 -15.16
N GLU A 130 -5.44 4.46 -16.04
CA GLU A 130 -5.32 5.90 -16.09
C GLU A 130 -6.41 6.57 -15.26
N LEU A 131 -6.03 7.60 -14.50
CA LEU A 131 -6.93 8.39 -13.69
C LEU A 131 -6.90 9.84 -14.12
N ALA A 132 -8.05 10.51 -14.01
CA ALA A 132 -8.14 11.93 -14.32
C ALA A 132 -7.53 12.76 -13.17
N VAL A 133 -6.81 13.80 -13.55
CA VAL A 133 -6.34 14.88 -12.68
C VAL A 133 -7.14 16.13 -13.04
N ARG A 134 -7.74 16.76 -12.04
CA ARG A 134 -8.51 18.00 -12.19
C ARG A 134 -7.89 19.08 -11.32
N ASP A 135 -7.49 20.19 -11.92
CA ASP A 135 -6.88 21.33 -11.21
C ASP A 135 -5.67 20.92 -10.34
N GLY A 136 -4.83 20.01 -10.87
CA GLY A 136 -3.67 19.48 -10.15
C GLY A 136 -4.01 18.51 -9.02
N VAL A 137 -5.26 18.02 -8.95
CA VAL A 137 -5.75 17.11 -7.92
C VAL A 137 -6.11 15.75 -8.51
N LEU A 138 -5.57 14.70 -7.91
CA LEU A 138 -6.01 13.31 -8.07
C LEU A 138 -6.79 12.87 -6.84
N VAL A 139 -7.91 12.17 -7.04
CA VAL A 139 -8.65 11.50 -5.96
C VAL A 139 -8.84 10.04 -6.35
N ALA A 140 -8.43 9.13 -5.48
CA ALA A 140 -8.60 7.68 -5.64
C ALA A 140 -9.20 7.08 -4.37
N ARG A 141 -10.09 6.11 -4.51
CA ARG A 141 -10.59 5.29 -3.40
C ARG A 141 -9.85 3.96 -3.42
N ILE A 142 -9.31 3.57 -2.28
CA ILE A 142 -8.47 2.39 -2.15
C ILE A 142 -8.93 1.61 -0.91
N PRO A 143 -9.38 0.37 -1.06
CA PRO A 143 -9.75 -0.45 0.08
C PRO A 143 -8.52 -1.03 0.77
N PHE A 144 -8.48 -0.98 2.11
CA PHE A 144 -7.41 -1.54 2.94
C PHE A 144 -7.94 -2.62 3.90
N PRO A 145 -7.60 -3.90 3.70
CA PRO A 145 -7.79 -4.92 4.74
C PRO A 145 -6.78 -4.72 5.88
N LEU A 146 -7.06 -5.27 7.06
CA LEU A 146 -6.14 -5.29 8.19
C LEU A 146 -5.41 -6.66 8.26
N PRO A 147 -4.07 -6.68 8.29
CA PRO A 147 -3.14 -5.61 7.93
C PRO A 147 -2.94 -5.53 6.41
N SER A 148 -2.56 -4.33 5.93
CA SER A 148 -2.10 -4.18 4.55
C SER A 148 -1.17 -3.01 4.33
N VAL A 149 -0.33 -3.14 3.31
CA VAL A 149 0.53 -2.07 2.81
C VAL A 149 0.38 -1.96 1.30
N SER A 150 0.10 -0.76 0.82
CA SER A 150 -0.01 -0.42 -0.60
C SER A 150 1.11 0.51 -1.02
N LEU A 151 1.77 0.19 -2.15
CA LEU A 151 2.64 1.13 -2.85
C LEU A 151 1.94 1.60 -4.12
N ILE A 152 1.60 2.88 -4.16
CA ILE A 152 0.87 3.52 -5.25
C ILE A 152 1.83 4.47 -5.97
N GLU A 153 2.16 4.14 -7.21
CA GLU A 153 2.97 4.99 -8.10
C GLU A 153 2.03 5.74 -9.06
N ILE A 154 2.04 7.07 -8.98
CA ILE A 154 1.27 7.97 -9.82
C ILE A 154 2.24 8.63 -10.79
N ARG A 155 2.16 8.27 -12.06
CA ARG A 155 3.09 8.71 -13.10
C ARG A 155 2.43 9.64 -14.11
N SER A 156 3.14 10.67 -14.55
CA SER A 156 2.70 11.46 -15.70
C SER A 156 2.63 10.57 -16.94
N LEU A 157 1.67 10.86 -17.82
CA LEU A 157 1.66 10.26 -19.15
C LEU A 157 2.61 11.06 -20.06
N PRO A 158 3.25 10.41 -21.04
CA PRO A 158 4.09 11.08 -22.04
C PRO A 158 3.26 11.94 -23.01
#